data_AF-A0A973P0I1-F1
#
_entry.id   AF-A0A973P0I1-F1
#
_cell.length_a   1.000
_cell.length_b   1.000
_cell.length_c   1.000
_cell.angle_alpha   90.00
_cell.angle_beta   90.00
_cell.angle_gamma   90.00
#
_symmetry.space_group_name_H-M   'P 1'
#
loop_
_entity.id
_entity.type
_entity.pdbx_description
1 polymer ?
#
loop_
_entity_poly.entity_id
_entity_poly.type
_entity_poly.pdbx_seq_one_letter_code
_entity_poly.pdbx_strand_id
1 'polypeptide(L)'
;MATQDSTQDYQDYQDAPLEPGADDGTPDFEADADSAPAPGSAHTHSPHAVQRVTWAELFFDLVFVFAVTQVAHAVSVGDGWPDVGRSLLLFVPFWWTWVGCTIVFNGLVVSATARHLLLLAVAGAAFVMSISVPDAYGNRGVLFGAAYCGTRLLLVLAMHIRGLFRGRLNPYTVGLLTGPAWLLAGLAPEGVRQWIWLALAVLELSVPIVLGHRLDYMQFDAAHLPERFGLFI
;
A
#
# COMPACT_ATOMS: atom_id res chain seq x y z
N MET A 1 37.55 -43.49 -12.03
CA MET A 1 38.58 -42.89 -11.15
C MET A 1 39.36 -41.91 -12.01
N ALA A 2 39.36 -40.63 -11.61
CA ALA A 2 40.14 -39.49 -12.10
C ALA A 2 39.85 -38.88 -13.49
N THR A 3 39.43 -37.60 -13.43
CA THR A 3 39.33 -36.53 -14.43
C THR A 3 40.65 -35.77 -14.59
N GLN A 4 41.08 -35.45 -15.81
CA GLN A 4 42.03 -34.37 -16.22
C GLN A 4 42.18 -34.50 -17.75
N ASP A 5 42.22 -33.50 -18.61
CA ASP A 5 42.61 -32.09 -18.52
C ASP A 5 42.10 -31.42 -19.82
N SER A 6 41.26 -30.39 -19.76
CA SER A 6 40.68 -29.71 -20.94
C SER A 6 41.10 -28.25 -21.03
N THR A 7 42.26 -27.93 -20.47
CA THR A 7 42.72 -26.55 -20.26
C THR A 7 43.74 -26.08 -21.31
N GLN A 8 44.09 -26.94 -22.28
CA GLN A 8 45.15 -26.68 -23.26
C GLN A 8 44.68 -25.95 -24.53
N ASP A 9 43.40 -26.05 -24.89
CA ASP A 9 42.89 -25.60 -26.20
C ASP A 9 42.66 -24.08 -26.32
N TYR A 10 42.68 -23.35 -25.19
CA TYR A 10 42.37 -21.91 -25.17
C TYR A 10 43.59 -21.01 -25.47
N GLN A 11 44.81 -21.54 -25.52
CA GLN A 11 46.01 -20.72 -25.70
C GLN A 11 46.41 -20.50 -27.17
N ASP A 12 45.83 -21.22 -28.14
CA ASP A 12 46.28 -21.17 -29.54
C ASP A 12 45.66 -20.03 -30.37
N TYR A 13 44.64 -19.34 -29.83
CA TYR A 13 43.95 -18.25 -30.55
C TYR A 13 44.60 -16.87 -30.42
N GLN A 14 45.62 -16.71 -29.56
CA GLN A 14 46.18 -15.38 -29.24
C GLN A 14 47.33 -14.92 -30.16
N ASP A 15 47.86 -15.78 -31.03
CA ASP A 15 49.08 -15.49 -31.80
C ASP A 15 48.89 -15.38 -33.34
N ALA A 16 47.67 -15.19 -33.84
CA ALA A 16 47.44 -15.04 -35.29
C ALA A 16 47.75 -13.60 -35.79
N PRO A 17 48.59 -13.41 -36.84
CA PRO A 17 48.90 -12.08 -37.39
C PRO A 17 47.74 -11.45 -38.17
N LEU A 18 47.65 -10.11 -38.12
CA LEU A 18 46.67 -9.30 -38.87
C LEU A 18 47.05 -9.18 -40.37
N GLU A 19 46.19 -9.69 -41.26
CA GLU A 19 46.33 -9.56 -42.72
C GLU A 19 45.86 -8.18 -43.24
N PRO A 20 46.59 -7.51 -44.16
CA PRO A 20 46.09 -6.36 -44.91
C PRO A 20 45.49 -6.78 -46.26
N GLY A 21 44.37 -6.15 -46.63
CA GLY A 21 43.46 -6.64 -47.67
C GLY A 21 43.82 -6.39 -49.14
N ALA A 22 42.95 -6.89 -50.02
CA ALA A 22 42.79 -6.44 -51.40
C ALA A 22 41.43 -6.91 -51.96
N ASP A 23 40.82 -5.98 -52.70
CA ASP A 23 39.55 -5.97 -53.41
C ASP A 23 39.62 -6.73 -54.75
N ASP A 24 38.58 -7.47 -55.13
CA ASP A 24 38.27 -7.77 -56.53
C ASP A 24 36.77 -8.05 -56.72
N GLY A 25 36.14 -7.24 -57.57
CA GLY A 25 34.71 -7.21 -57.79
C GLY A 25 34.26 -8.08 -58.96
N THR A 26 33.10 -8.73 -58.83
CA THR A 26 32.28 -9.19 -59.97
C THR A 26 30.79 -9.02 -59.65
N PRO A 27 29.92 -8.66 -60.64
CA PRO A 27 28.56 -8.16 -60.39
C PRO A 27 27.44 -9.20 -60.60
N ASP A 28 26.28 -8.85 -60.03
CA ASP A 28 25.01 -9.58 -59.85
C ASP A 28 24.35 -10.21 -61.09
N PHE A 29 23.61 -11.33 -60.90
CA PHE A 29 22.30 -11.58 -61.54
C PHE A 29 21.50 -12.77 -60.92
N GLU A 30 20.27 -12.47 -60.45
CA GLU A 30 19.04 -13.33 -60.29
C GLU A 30 19.08 -14.61 -59.40
N ALA A 31 18.08 -14.99 -58.58
CA ALA A 31 16.71 -14.55 -58.35
C ALA A 31 16.17 -15.06 -56.97
N ASP A 32 15.35 -14.22 -56.34
CA ASP A 32 14.15 -14.47 -55.52
C ASP A 32 13.98 -15.80 -54.74
N ALA A 33 14.10 -15.74 -53.40
CA ALA A 33 13.17 -16.39 -52.46
C ALA A 33 13.52 -16.01 -51.00
N ASP A 34 12.49 -15.57 -50.28
CA ASP A 34 12.38 -15.54 -48.81
C ASP A 34 12.95 -14.31 -48.06
N SER A 35 12.19 -13.22 -48.15
CA SER A 35 12.19 -12.13 -47.18
C SER A 35 11.79 -12.63 -45.78
N ALA A 36 12.77 -12.93 -44.93
CA ALA A 36 12.56 -13.15 -43.50
C ALA A 36 12.59 -11.80 -42.74
N PRO A 37 11.49 -11.38 -42.08
CA PRO A 37 11.52 -10.22 -41.20
C PRO A 37 12.40 -10.51 -39.98
N ALA A 38 13.22 -9.52 -39.60
CA ALA A 38 14.05 -9.56 -38.40
C ALA A 38 13.22 -10.03 -37.18
N PRO A 39 13.73 -10.97 -36.36
CA PRO A 39 12.99 -11.44 -35.20
C PRO A 39 12.72 -10.25 -34.28
N GLY A 40 11.43 -9.93 -34.18
CA GLY A 40 10.91 -8.81 -33.43
C GLY A 40 11.42 -8.80 -32.01
N SER A 41 11.60 -7.59 -31.50
CA SER A 41 11.64 -7.29 -30.07
C SER A 41 10.57 -8.09 -29.35
N ALA A 42 10.97 -9.19 -28.73
CA ALA A 42 10.18 -9.89 -27.76
C ALA A 42 10.02 -8.93 -26.57
N HIS A 43 8.98 -8.11 -26.62
CA HIS A 43 8.33 -7.66 -25.41
C HIS A 43 7.83 -8.93 -24.72
N THR A 44 8.69 -9.51 -23.89
CA THR A 44 8.26 -10.43 -22.85
C THR A 44 7.30 -9.64 -21.97
N HIS A 45 6.01 -9.72 -22.30
CA HIS A 45 4.96 -9.55 -21.31
C HIS A 45 5.27 -10.60 -20.24
N SER A 46 5.98 -10.18 -19.20
CA SER A 46 6.09 -10.97 -17.98
C SER A 46 4.66 -11.37 -17.63
N PRO A 47 4.32 -12.67 -17.63
CA PRO A 47 2.97 -13.09 -17.29
C PRO A 47 2.67 -12.50 -15.92
N HIS A 48 1.56 -11.75 -15.83
CA HIS A 48 1.07 -11.12 -14.61
C HIS A 48 1.33 -12.07 -13.45
N ALA A 49 2.37 -11.79 -12.65
CA ALA A 49 2.70 -12.59 -11.51
C ALA A 49 1.49 -12.47 -10.58
N VAL A 50 0.67 -13.52 -10.54
CA VAL A 50 -0.50 -13.58 -9.67
C VAL A 50 0.02 -13.35 -8.26
N GLN A 51 -0.19 -12.13 -7.74
CA GLN A 51 0.25 -11.74 -6.42
C GLN A 51 -0.56 -12.57 -5.44
N ARG A 52 0.03 -13.68 -4.97
CA ARG A 52 -0.59 -14.56 -4.00
C ARG A 52 -0.90 -13.75 -2.73
N VAL A 53 -2.17 -13.71 -2.38
CA VAL A 53 -2.65 -13.08 -1.16
C VAL A 53 -2.01 -13.77 0.02
N THR A 54 -1.46 -12.99 0.94
CA THR A 54 -0.73 -13.49 2.11
C THR A 54 -1.65 -13.57 3.33
N TRP A 55 -1.35 -14.45 4.28
CA TRP A 55 -2.13 -14.59 5.52
C TRP A 55 -2.26 -13.26 6.31
N ALA A 56 -1.24 -12.41 6.26
CA ALA A 56 -1.26 -11.10 6.91
C ALA A 56 -2.22 -10.12 6.23
N GLU A 57 -2.31 -10.16 4.90
CA GLU A 57 -3.30 -9.38 4.13
C GLU A 57 -4.73 -9.85 4.46
N LEU A 58 -4.96 -11.17 4.50
CA LEU A 58 -6.26 -11.72 4.90
C LEU A 58 -6.67 -11.31 6.32
N PHE A 59 -5.72 -11.34 7.28
CA PHE A 59 -5.99 -10.88 8.63
C PHE A 59 -6.35 -9.39 8.69
N PHE A 60 -5.62 -8.55 7.95
CA PHE A 60 -5.93 -7.13 7.82
C PHE A 60 -7.34 -6.91 7.25
N ASP A 61 -7.70 -7.62 6.18
CA ASP A 61 -9.03 -7.55 5.56
C ASP A 61 -10.12 -7.96 6.55
N LEU A 62 -9.92 -9.04 7.31
CA LEU A 62 -10.87 -9.49 8.33
C LEU A 62 -11.05 -8.47 9.45
N VAL A 63 -9.96 -7.85 9.92
CA VAL A 63 -10.04 -6.77 10.92
C VAL A 63 -10.82 -5.57 10.36
N PHE A 64 -10.63 -5.23 9.09
CA PHE A 64 -11.34 -4.13 8.47
C PHE A 64 -12.83 -4.43 8.29
N VAL A 65 -13.19 -5.64 7.88
CA VAL A 65 -14.59 -6.10 7.85
C VAL A 65 -15.19 -6.06 9.25
N PHE A 66 -14.46 -6.52 10.26
CA PHE A 66 -14.91 -6.43 11.66
C PHE A 66 -15.12 -4.99 12.11
N ALA A 67 -14.24 -4.07 11.75
CA ALA A 67 -14.40 -2.64 12.03
C ALA A 67 -15.70 -2.07 11.43
N VAL A 68 -15.96 -2.37 10.16
CA VAL A 68 -17.18 -1.95 9.47
C VAL A 68 -18.41 -2.53 10.16
N THR A 69 -18.38 -3.81 10.55
CA THR A 69 -19.46 -4.46 11.30
C THR A 69 -19.69 -3.81 12.66
N GLN A 70 -18.64 -3.45 13.40
CA GLN A 70 -18.77 -2.76 14.69
C GLN A 70 -19.44 -1.39 14.55
N VAL A 71 -19.07 -0.63 13.51
CA VAL A 71 -19.72 0.65 13.21
C VAL A 71 -21.17 0.45 12.75
N ALA A 72 -21.43 -0.52 11.87
CA ALA A 72 -22.78 -0.84 11.41
C ALA A 72 -23.68 -1.29 12.57
N HIS A 73 -23.15 -2.08 13.51
CA HIS A 73 -23.85 -2.47 14.71
C HIS A 73 -24.15 -1.25 15.60
N ALA A 74 -23.19 -0.33 15.78
CA ALA A 74 -23.41 0.92 16.50
C ALA A 74 -24.53 1.77 15.88
N VAL A 75 -24.62 1.79 14.53
CA VAL A 75 -25.76 2.41 13.81
C VAL A 75 -27.07 1.67 14.11
N SER A 76 -27.08 0.33 14.09
CA SER A 76 -28.31 -0.46 14.24
C SER A 76 -28.94 -0.42 15.63
N VAL A 77 -28.15 -0.16 16.67
CA VAL A 77 -28.61 -0.07 18.06
C VAL A 77 -29.00 1.36 18.45
N GLY A 78 -28.66 2.36 17.61
CA GLY A 78 -29.00 3.76 17.85
C GLY A 78 -30.48 4.06 17.64
N ASP A 79 -31.03 4.97 18.44
CA ASP A 79 -32.46 5.31 18.43
C ASP A 79 -32.81 6.46 17.46
N GLY A 80 -31.85 6.98 16.70
CA GLY A 80 -32.11 8.02 15.70
C GLY A 80 -30.90 8.55 14.92
N TRP A 81 -31.16 9.53 14.05
CA TRP A 81 -30.16 10.17 13.19
C TRP A 81 -28.90 10.70 13.89
N PRO A 82 -28.96 11.27 15.12
CA PRO A 82 -27.75 11.71 15.82
C PRO A 82 -26.78 10.56 16.10
N ASP A 83 -27.27 9.36 16.43
CA ASP A 83 -26.43 8.20 16.73
C ASP A 83 -25.83 7.58 15.47
N VAL A 84 -26.52 7.71 14.32
CA VAL A 84 -25.93 7.43 13.01
C VAL A 84 -24.73 8.35 12.77
N GLY A 85 -24.89 9.66 13.00
CA GLY A 85 -23.81 10.64 12.87
C GLY A 85 -22.62 10.33 13.78
N ARG A 86 -22.87 9.94 15.04
CA ARG A 86 -21.82 9.50 15.98
C ARG A 86 -21.11 8.24 15.50
N SER A 87 -21.83 7.26 15.02
CA SER A 87 -21.23 6.02 14.50
C SER A 87 -20.37 6.29 13.26
N LEU A 88 -20.85 7.13 12.35
CA LEU A 88 -20.07 7.57 11.17
C LEU A 88 -18.84 8.38 11.58
N LEU A 89 -18.91 9.18 12.64
CA LEU A 89 -17.75 9.88 13.17
C LEU A 89 -16.65 8.91 13.63
N LEU A 90 -17.01 7.79 14.28
CA LEU A 90 -16.06 6.74 14.67
C LEU A 90 -15.49 5.98 13.46
N PHE A 91 -16.14 6.01 12.30
CA PHE A 91 -15.63 5.41 11.07
C PHE A 91 -14.46 6.19 10.46
N VAL A 92 -14.36 7.50 10.70
CA VAL A 92 -13.33 8.37 10.10
C VAL A 92 -11.89 7.88 10.40
N PRO A 93 -11.52 7.52 11.64
CA PRO A 93 -10.24 6.89 11.94
C PRO A 93 -9.93 5.59 11.16
N PHE A 94 -10.94 4.75 10.93
CA PHE A 94 -10.77 3.53 10.12
C PHE A 94 -10.51 3.86 8.67
N TRP A 95 -11.29 4.79 8.11
CA TRP A 95 -11.09 5.29 6.75
C TRP A 95 -9.66 5.80 6.55
N TRP A 96 -9.17 6.64 7.47
CA TRP A 96 -7.82 7.19 7.38
C TRP A 96 -6.71 6.17 7.58
N THR A 97 -6.93 5.18 8.44
CA THR A 97 -6.02 4.05 8.59
C THR A 97 -5.92 3.26 7.28
N TRP A 98 -7.05 2.98 6.63
CA TRP A 98 -7.10 2.28 5.35
C TRP A 98 -6.41 3.06 4.22
N VAL A 99 -6.68 4.35 4.08
CA VAL A 99 -5.99 5.22 3.10
C VAL A 99 -4.49 5.24 3.35
N GLY A 100 -4.05 5.30 4.61
CA GLY A 100 -2.62 5.24 4.94
C GLY A 100 -1.99 3.91 4.55
N CYS A 101 -2.67 2.79 4.83
CA CYS A 101 -2.23 1.45 4.41
C CYS A 101 -2.08 1.35 2.89
N THR A 102 -3.08 1.76 2.11
CA THR A 102 -3.02 1.63 0.65
C THR A 102 -1.81 2.37 0.08
N ILE A 103 -1.50 3.57 0.57
CA ILE A 103 -0.37 4.35 0.07
C ILE A 103 0.99 3.79 0.48
N VAL A 104 1.07 3.29 1.70
CA VAL A 104 2.25 2.59 2.19
C VAL A 104 2.44 1.33 1.33
N PHE A 105 1.47 0.41 1.29
CA PHE A 105 1.63 -0.88 0.64
C PHE A 105 1.67 -0.84 -0.89
N ASN A 106 1.02 0.12 -1.55
CA ASN A 106 1.08 0.26 -3.01
C ASN A 106 2.47 0.64 -3.54
N GLY A 107 3.38 1.12 -2.69
CA GLY A 107 4.74 1.43 -3.13
C GLY A 107 5.86 0.99 -2.18
N LEU A 108 5.55 0.20 -1.15
CA LEU A 108 6.55 -0.37 -0.27
C LEU A 108 7.31 -1.49 -1.00
N VAL A 109 8.47 -1.17 -1.59
CA VAL A 109 9.48 -2.16 -1.97
C VAL A 109 10.32 -2.47 -0.71
N VAL A 110 9.76 -3.29 0.18
CA VAL A 110 10.45 -3.78 1.40
C VAL A 110 10.51 -5.30 1.33
N SER A 111 11.38 -5.90 2.15
CA SER A 111 11.34 -7.35 2.36
C SER A 111 9.92 -7.80 2.74
N ALA A 112 9.51 -8.95 2.20
CA ALA A 112 8.18 -9.50 2.44
C ALA A 112 7.88 -9.60 3.96
N THR A 113 8.87 -9.96 4.77
CA THR A 113 8.76 -10.06 6.23
C THR A 113 8.40 -8.73 6.90
N ALA A 114 9.11 -7.64 6.59
CA ALA A 114 8.84 -6.34 7.19
C ALA A 114 7.44 -5.83 6.81
N ARG A 115 7.02 -6.08 5.55
CA ARG A 115 5.67 -5.77 5.08
C ARG A 115 4.59 -6.50 5.89
N HIS A 116 4.74 -7.81 6.10
CA HIS A 116 3.78 -8.59 6.88
C HIS A 116 3.74 -8.20 8.36
N LEU A 117 4.89 -7.89 8.97
CA LEU A 117 4.94 -7.42 10.35
C LEU A 117 4.23 -6.07 10.51
N LEU A 118 4.43 -5.15 9.57
CA LEU A 118 3.74 -3.87 9.57
C LEU A 118 2.23 -4.04 9.38
N LEU A 119 1.80 -4.87 8.42
CA LEU A 119 0.39 -5.21 8.23
C LEU A 119 -0.24 -5.76 9.51
N LEU A 120 0.43 -6.71 10.15
CA LEU A 120 -0.05 -7.33 11.39
C LEU A 120 -0.12 -6.31 12.53
N ALA A 121 0.86 -5.43 12.66
CA ALA A 121 0.88 -4.39 13.69
C ALA A 121 -0.26 -3.38 13.49
N VAL A 122 -0.46 -2.91 12.25
CA VAL A 122 -1.56 -1.97 11.93
C VAL A 122 -2.92 -2.65 12.09
N ALA A 123 -3.06 -3.91 11.64
CA ALA A 123 -4.27 -4.69 11.85
C ALA A 123 -4.55 -4.92 13.34
N GLY A 124 -3.54 -5.22 14.15
CA GLY A 124 -3.69 -5.36 15.60
C GLY A 124 -4.18 -4.07 16.26
N ALA A 125 -3.61 -2.92 15.91
CA ALA A 125 -4.06 -1.63 16.41
C ALA A 125 -5.48 -1.29 15.92
N ALA A 126 -5.80 -1.53 14.65
CA ALA A 126 -7.15 -1.36 14.11
C ALA A 126 -8.17 -2.29 14.79
N PHE A 127 -7.78 -3.51 15.16
CA PHE A 127 -8.64 -4.43 15.91
C PHE A 127 -8.96 -3.90 17.32
N VAL A 128 -7.95 -3.39 18.04
CA VAL A 128 -8.15 -2.72 19.34
C VAL A 128 -9.07 -1.51 19.20
N MET A 129 -8.94 -0.75 18.11
CA MET A 129 -9.84 0.35 17.80
C MET A 129 -11.28 -0.16 17.59
N SER A 130 -11.50 -1.24 16.84
CA SER A 130 -12.82 -1.84 16.56
C SER A 130 -13.54 -2.35 17.82
N ILE A 131 -12.83 -3.02 18.72
CA ILE A 131 -13.43 -3.50 19.99
C ILE A 131 -13.76 -2.34 20.95
N SER A 132 -13.17 -1.17 20.73
CA SER A 132 -13.43 0.03 21.53
C SER A 132 -14.66 0.80 21.07
N VAL A 133 -15.13 0.59 19.83
CA VAL A 133 -16.27 1.29 19.22
C VAL A 133 -17.54 1.31 20.10
N PRO A 134 -18.02 0.18 20.67
CA PRO A 134 -19.29 0.15 21.41
C PRO A 134 -19.33 1.05 22.66
N ASP A 135 -18.16 1.37 23.23
CA ASP A 135 -18.02 2.19 24.44
C ASP A 135 -17.00 3.33 24.22
N ALA A 136 -16.81 3.76 22.98
CA ALA A 136 -15.86 4.80 22.62
C ALA A 136 -16.25 6.17 23.20
N TYR A 137 -17.55 6.42 23.33
CA TYR A 137 -18.10 7.63 23.97
C TYR A 137 -18.25 7.52 25.49
N GLY A 138 -17.88 6.39 26.09
CA GLY A 138 -17.82 6.18 27.54
C GLY A 138 -16.38 5.91 28.01
N ASN A 139 -16.16 4.73 28.61
CA ASN A 139 -14.91 4.41 29.29
C ASN A 139 -13.78 4.00 28.31
N ARG A 140 -14.11 3.54 27.09
CA ARG A 140 -13.12 3.09 26.11
C ARG A 140 -12.63 4.18 25.16
N GLY A 141 -13.02 5.44 25.34
CA GLY A 141 -12.59 6.52 24.43
C GLY A 141 -11.08 6.77 24.39
N VAL A 142 -10.38 6.60 25.53
CA VAL A 142 -8.92 6.66 25.57
C VAL A 142 -8.30 5.49 24.79
N LEU A 143 -8.85 4.29 24.93
CA LEU A 143 -8.38 3.09 24.22
C LEU A 143 -8.58 3.25 22.70
N PHE A 144 -9.74 3.78 22.28
CA PHE A 144 -10.02 4.08 20.89
C PHE A 144 -9.02 5.10 20.31
N GLY A 145 -8.82 6.22 21.02
CA GLY A 145 -7.86 7.25 20.60
C GLY A 145 -6.40 6.75 20.61
N ALA A 146 -6.03 5.92 21.57
CA ALA A 146 -4.69 5.32 21.67
C ALA A 146 -4.43 4.35 20.52
N ALA A 147 -5.41 3.51 20.19
CA ALA A 147 -5.34 2.58 19.08
C ALA A 147 -5.17 3.31 17.75
N TYR A 148 -5.95 4.37 17.51
CA TYR A 148 -5.80 5.21 16.33
C TYR A 148 -4.44 5.93 16.30
N CYS A 149 -3.99 6.48 17.42
CA CYS A 149 -2.65 7.06 17.52
C CYS A 149 -1.57 6.03 17.16
N GLY A 150 -1.71 4.80 17.63
CA GLY A 150 -0.83 3.67 17.27
C GLY A 150 -0.81 3.38 15.77
N THR A 151 -1.97 3.30 15.10
CA THR A 151 -2.00 3.08 13.64
C THR A 151 -1.29 4.23 12.90
N ARG A 152 -1.51 5.48 13.33
CA ARG A 152 -0.86 6.66 12.73
C ARG A 152 0.65 6.63 12.91
N LEU A 153 1.15 6.31 14.10
CA LEU A 153 2.58 6.22 14.39
C LEU A 153 3.25 5.13 13.54
N LEU A 154 2.64 3.95 13.43
CA LEU A 154 3.15 2.85 12.60
C LEU A 154 3.26 3.26 11.13
N LEU A 155 2.22 3.89 10.59
CA LEU A 155 2.18 4.33 9.20
C LEU A 155 3.19 5.46 8.92
N VAL A 156 3.29 6.45 9.81
CA VAL A 156 4.30 7.52 9.72
C VAL A 156 5.71 6.93 9.75
N LEU A 157 5.99 6.01 10.67
CA LEU A 157 7.29 5.37 10.78
C LEU A 157 7.65 4.63 9.49
N ALA A 158 6.71 3.87 8.93
CA ALA A 158 6.90 3.18 7.65
C ALA A 158 7.19 4.16 6.51
N MET A 159 6.49 5.30 6.47
CA MET A 159 6.73 6.35 5.47
C MET A 159 8.08 7.06 5.67
N HIS A 160 8.49 7.28 6.91
CA HIS A 160 9.78 7.89 7.25
C HIS A 160 10.94 7.01 6.81
N ILE A 161 10.89 5.71 7.09
CA ILE A 161 11.89 4.74 6.64
C ILE A 161 11.99 4.72 5.10
N ARG A 162 10.89 4.95 4.37
CA ARG A 162 10.87 5.06 2.90
C ARG A 162 11.42 6.39 2.36
N GLY A 163 11.71 7.38 3.21
CA GLY A 163 12.10 8.72 2.76
C GLY A 163 10.99 9.44 1.99
N LEU A 164 9.72 9.07 2.20
CA LEU A 164 8.58 9.74 1.56
C LEU A 164 8.32 11.14 2.07
N PHE A 165 8.86 11.47 3.24
CA PHE A 165 8.82 12.81 3.80
C PHE A 165 9.78 13.73 3.03
N ARG A 166 9.41 14.10 1.79
CA ARG A 166 10.15 15.08 0.97
C ARG A 166 9.81 16.53 1.33
N GLY A 167 9.75 16.85 2.63
CA GLY A 167 9.66 18.23 3.12
C GLY A 167 8.45 19.07 2.70
N ARG A 168 7.41 18.49 2.10
CA ARG A 168 6.15 19.19 1.78
C ARG A 168 5.06 18.80 2.78
N LEU A 169 4.25 19.78 3.18
CA LEU A 169 2.96 19.55 3.82
C LEU A 169 2.18 18.56 2.95
N ASN A 170 1.95 17.36 3.49
CA ASN A 170 1.21 16.27 2.88
C ASN A 170 0.12 15.84 3.88
N PRO A 171 -1.06 15.38 3.46
CA PRO A 171 -2.07 14.77 4.33
C PRO A 171 -1.52 13.90 5.48
N TYR A 172 -0.42 13.19 5.27
CA TYR A 172 0.21 12.34 6.29
C TYR A 172 1.03 13.11 7.34
N THR A 173 1.62 14.26 7.01
CA THR A 173 2.21 15.16 8.03
C THR A 173 1.13 15.70 8.97
N VAL A 174 -0.08 15.97 8.46
CA VAL A 174 -1.23 16.33 9.30
C VAL A 174 -1.60 15.15 10.21
N GLY A 175 -1.44 13.93 9.70
CA GLY A 175 -1.66 12.70 10.47
C GLY A 175 -0.78 12.51 11.70
N LEU A 176 0.43 13.09 11.69
CA LEU A 176 1.32 13.09 12.86
C LEU A 176 0.71 13.88 14.02
N LEU A 177 -0.04 14.93 13.73
CA LEU A 177 -0.68 15.77 14.73
C LEU A 177 -2.05 15.23 15.12
N THR A 178 -2.78 14.62 14.19
CA THR A 178 -4.14 14.17 14.46
C THR A 178 -4.18 12.92 15.32
N GLY A 179 -3.28 11.95 15.13
CA GLY A 179 -3.23 10.73 15.96
C GLY A 179 -3.15 11.03 17.48
N PRO A 180 -2.14 11.78 17.93
CA PRO A 180 -2.06 12.23 19.32
C PRO A 180 -3.23 13.12 19.74
N ALA A 181 -3.76 13.97 18.85
CA ALA A 181 -4.92 14.80 19.17
C ALA A 181 -6.18 13.98 19.46
N TRP A 182 -6.43 12.90 18.71
CA TRP A 182 -7.54 11.97 18.97
C TRP A 182 -7.38 11.25 20.31
N LEU A 183 -6.15 10.84 20.67
CA LEU A 183 -5.83 10.27 21.99
C LEU A 183 -6.07 11.27 23.11
N LEU A 184 -5.54 12.49 22.99
CA LEU A 184 -5.72 13.55 23.97
C LEU A 184 -7.20 13.92 24.13
N ALA A 185 -7.96 13.94 23.03
CA ALA A 185 -9.40 14.12 23.04
C ALA A 185 -10.14 12.96 23.72
N GLY A 186 -9.58 11.75 23.69
CA GLY A 186 -10.12 10.59 24.41
C GLY A 186 -10.15 10.76 25.93
N LEU A 187 -9.23 11.58 26.48
CA LEU A 187 -9.17 11.96 27.90
C LEU A 187 -10.19 13.03 28.28
N ALA A 188 -10.84 13.68 27.31
CA ALA A 188 -11.83 14.71 27.57
C ALA A 188 -13.13 14.12 28.15
N PRO A 189 -13.89 14.90 28.94
CA PRO A 189 -15.20 14.47 29.43
C PRO A 189 -16.15 14.05 28.31
N GLU A 190 -17.02 13.08 28.57
CA GLU A 190 -17.87 12.41 27.57
C GLU A 190 -18.67 13.40 26.70
N GLY A 191 -19.24 14.45 27.32
CA GLY A 191 -20.06 15.45 26.63
C GLY A 191 -19.27 16.37 25.67
N VAL A 192 -17.98 16.59 25.93
CA VAL A 192 -17.11 17.48 25.12
C VAL A 192 -16.34 16.67 24.08
N ARG A 193 -15.97 15.43 24.41
CA ARG A 193 -15.18 14.53 23.55
C ARG A 193 -15.77 14.37 22.15
N GLN A 194 -17.09 14.18 22.05
CA GLN A 194 -17.76 14.03 20.75
C GLN A 194 -17.52 15.24 19.82
N TRP A 195 -17.52 16.45 20.37
CA TRP A 195 -17.36 17.69 19.61
C TRP A 195 -15.91 17.90 19.19
N ILE A 196 -14.96 17.54 20.06
CA ILE A 196 -13.53 17.58 19.72
C ILE A 196 -13.23 16.57 18.61
N TRP A 197 -13.73 15.33 18.73
CA TRP A 197 -13.59 14.32 17.68
C TRP A 197 -14.24 14.74 16.38
N LEU A 198 -15.42 15.36 16.43
CA LEU A 198 -16.07 15.91 15.24
C LEU A 198 -15.21 16.98 14.57
N ALA A 199 -14.66 17.92 15.32
CA ALA A 199 -13.77 18.95 14.79
C ALA A 199 -12.51 18.35 14.16
N LEU A 200 -11.89 17.35 14.81
CA LEU A 200 -10.74 16.62 14.28
C LEU A 200 -11.09 15.85 13.00
N ALA A 201 -12.23 15.18 12.96
CA ALA A 201 -12.69 14.44 11.78
C ALA A 201 -12.94 15.37 10.59
N VAL A 202 -13.61 16.51 10.81
CA VAL A 202 -13.83 17.53 9.78
C VAL A 202 -12.51 18.08 9.27
N LEU A 203 -11.58 18.37 10.20
CA LEU A 203 -10.23 18.80 9.84
C LEU A 203 -9.56 17.75 8.94
N GLU A 204 -9.53 16.48 9.35
CA GLU A 204 -8.90 15.42 8.56
C GLU A 204 -9.56 15.26 7.18
N LEU A 205 -10.89 15.20 7.11
CA LEU A 205 -11.63 15.06 5.84
C LEU A 205 -11.44 16.27 4.91
N SER A 206 -11.20 17.46 5.44
CA SER A 206 -10.93 18.66 4.63
C SER A 206 -9.54 18.67 3.97
N VAL A 207 -8.58 17.93 4.53
CA VAL A 207 -7.17 17.98 4.09
C VAL A 207 -6.99 17.54 2.62
N PRO A 208 -7.57 16.42 2.14
CA PRO A 208 -7.51 16.05 0.73
C PRO A 208 -8.21 17.04 -0.20
N ILE A 209 -9.28 17.68 0.25
CA ILE A 209 -10.06 18.62 -0.58
C ILE A 209 -9.23 19.89 -0.81
N VAL A 210 -8.62 20.41 0.26
CA VAL A 210 -7.80 21.61 0.21
C VAL A 210 -6.44 21.36 -0.45
N LEU A 211 -5.86 20.17 -0.23
CA LEU A 211 -4.54 19.81 -0.76
C LEU A 211 -4.58 18.93 -2.02
N GLY A 212 -5.78 18.63 -2.53
CA GLY A 212 -6.04 17.75 -3.67
C GLY A 212 -5.38 18.22 -4.96
N HIS A 213 -5.32 19.54 -5.18
CA HIS A 213 -4.60 20.15 -6.30
C HIS A 213 -3.07 19.88 -6.29
N ARG A 214 -2.52 19.28 -5.22
CA ARG A 214 -1.10 18.90 -5.12
C ARG A 214 -0.88 17.38 -5.11
N LEU A 215 -1.93 16.58 -5.28
CA LEU A 215 -1.94 15.12 -5.14
C LEU A 215 -2.12 14.36 -6.47
N ASP A 216 -1.92 15.02 -7.62
CA ASP A 216 -2.09 14.50 -9.00
C ASP A 216 -1.18 13.30 -9.41
N TYR A 217 -0.63 12.55 -8.45
CA TYR A 217 0.35 11.48 -8.69
C TYR A 217 -0.04 10.11 -8.14
N MET A 218 -1.21 9.94 -7.51
CA MET A 218 -1.62 8.65 -6.95
C MET A 218 -2.67 7.99 -7.85
N GLN A 219 -2.19 7.21 -8.83
CA GLN A 219 -3.05 6.26 -9.52
C GLN A 219 -3.51 5.18 -8.52
N PHE A 220 -4.79 5.21 -8.18
CA PHE A 220 -5.43 4.17 -7.41
C PHE A 220 -5.80 3.04 -8.37
N ASP A 221 -5.00 1.98 -8.44
CA ASP A 221 -5.40 0.75 -9.14
C ASP A 221 -6.43 -0.02 -8.29
N ALA A 222 -7.66 0.50 -8.28
CA ALA A 222 -8.84 -0.17 -7.74
C ALA A 222 -9.39 -1.26 -8.69
N ALA A 223 -8.70 -1.52 -9.81
CA ALA A 223 -9.18 -2.33 -10.92
C ALA A 223 -9.35 -3.84 -10.63
N HIS A 224 -8.89 -4.34 -9.48
CA HIS A 224 -8.85 -5.80 -9.19
C HIS A 224 -9.81 -6.26 -8.08
N LEU A 225 -10.62 -5.37 -7.51
CA LEU A 225 -11.66 -5.76 -6.54
C LEU A 225 -12.79 -6.60 -7.15
N PRO A 226 -13.27 -6.34 -8.39
CA PRO A 226 -14.35 -7.14 -8.99
C PRO A 226 -13.97 -8.62 -9.21
N GLU A 227 -12.71 -8.90 -9.55
CA GLU A 227 -12.22 -10.28 -9.79
C GLU A 227 -12.16 -11.13 -8.50
N ARG A 228 -11.99 -10.50 -7.33
CA ARG A 228 -11.92 -11.19 -6.03
C ARG A 228 -13.29 -11.52 -5.44
N PHE A 229 -14.31 -10.70 -5.72
CA PHE A 229 -15.68 -11.01 -5.31
C PHE A 229 -16.35 -12.07 -6.20
N GLY A 230 -15.88 -12.25 -7.44
CA GLY A 230 -16.34 -13.31 -8.34
C GLY A 230 -15.86 -14.73 -7.98
N LEU A 231 -14.96 -14.88 -7.00
CA LEU A 231 -14.43 -16.18 -6.56
C LEU A 231 -15.18 -16.80 -5.37
N PHE A 232 -16.20 -16.10 -4.85
CA PHE A 232 -17.01 -16.53 -3.70
C PHE A 232 -18.47 -16.93 -4.06
N ILE A 233 -18.81 -16.92 -5.35
CA ILE A 233 -20.06 -17.46 -5.94
C ILE A 233 -19.70 -18.61 -6.87
#